data_AF-A0A847A1B0-F1
#
_entry.id   AF-A0A847A1B0-F1
#
_cell.length_a   1.000
_cell.length_b   1.000
_cell.length_c   1.000
_cell.angle_alpha   90.00
_cell.angle_beta   90.00
_cell.angle_gamma   90.00
#
_symmetry.space_group_name_H-M   'P 1'
#
loop_
_entity.id
_entity.type
_entity.pdbx_description
1 polymer ?
#
loop_
_entity_poly.entity_id
_entity_poly.type
_entity_poly.pdbx_seq_one_letter_code
_entity_poly.pdbx_strand_id
1 'polypeptide(L)' 'MNRKILLDEKDIPRQWYNLNADLPNPPLPPLGPDGNPIRPEMLAPVFPMNLIEQEVST' A
#
# COMPACT_ATOMS: atom_id res chain seq x y z
N MET A 1 -8.17 -29.21 20.48
CA MET A 1 -6.74 -29.26 20.13
C MET A 1 -6.33 -27.90 19.62
N ASN A 2 -5.27 -27.30 20.17
CA ASN A 2 -4.74 -26.04 19.66
C ASN A 2 -3.44 -26.36 18.89
N ARG A 3 -3.42 -26.18 17.57
CA ARG A 3 -2.28 -26.52 16.71
C ARG A 3 -1.57 -25.23 16.31
N LYS A 4 -0.31 -25.09 16.73
CA LYS A 4 0.56 -23.97 16.33
C LYS A 4 1.44 -24.42 15.16
N ILE A 5 1.54 -23.57 14.14
CA ILE A 5 2.49 -23.73 13.02
C ILE A 5 3.49 -22.58 13.15
N LEU A 6 4.77 -22.89 13.20
CA LEU A 6 5.85 -21.91 13.32
C LEU A 6 6.56 -21.80 11.98
N LEU A 7 6.91 -20.58 11.60
CA LEU A 7 7.73 -20.27 10.44
C LEU A 7 9.18 -20.07 10.91
N ASP A 8 10.15 -20.62 10.18
CA ASP A 8 11.56 -20.35 10.41
C ASP A 8 11.90 -18.92 9.94
N GLU A 9 12.81 -18.22 10.62
CA GLU A 9 13.18 -16.85 10.27
C GLU A 9 13.74 -16.75 8.83
N LYS A 10 14.40 -17.80 8.34
CA LYS A 10 14.92 -17.83 6.96
C LYS A 10 13.81 -17.84 5.91
N ASP A 11 12.61 -18.25 6.29
CA ASP A 11 11.43 -18.36 5.43
C ASP A 11 10.55 -17.10 5.47
N ILE A 12 10.96 -16.05 6.21
CA ILE A 12 10.26 -14.77 6.23
C ILE A 12 10.27 -14.15 4.82
N PRO A 13 9.10 -13.74 4.29
CA PRO A 13 9.02 -13.06 3.00
C PRO A 13 9.89 -11.80 2.96
N ARG A 14 10.56 -11.60 1.82
CA ARG A 14 11.51 -10.48 1.64
C ARG A 14 10.91 -9.26 0.94
N GLN A 15 9.64 -9.34 0.54
CA GLN A 15 8.96 -8.34 -0.26
C GLN A 15 7.50 -8.25 0.14
N TRP A 16 6.93 -7.05 0.02
CA TRP A 16 5.49 -6.85 0.07
C TRP A 16 4.87 -7.14 -1.29
N TYR A 17 3.64 -7.65 -1.28
CA TYR A 17 2.86 -7.88 -2.48
C TYR A 17 1.76 -6.82 -2.58
N ASN A 18 1.76 -6.08 -3.70
CA ASN A 18 0.76 -5.07 -3.98
C ASN A 18 -0.40 -5.69 -4.76
N LEU A 19 -1.55 -5.84 -4.10
CA LEU A 19 -2.75 -6.42 -4.70
C LEU A 19 -3.27 -5.61 -5.90
N ASN A 20 -2.99 -4.30 -5.95
CA ASN A 20 -3.48 -3.42 -7.02
C ASN A 20 -3.05 -3.88 -8.42
N ALA A 21 -1.92 -4.60 -8.53
CA ALA A 21 -1.41 -5.13 -9.80
C ALA A 21 -2.35 -6.16 -10.45
N ASP A 22 -3.14 -6.88 -9.63
CA ASP A 22 -3.99 -7.97 -10.07
C ASP A 22 -5.49 -7.64 -10.00
N LEU A 23 -5.85 -6.42 -9.59
CA LEU A 23 -7.25 -6.01 -9.55
C LEU A 23 -7.82 -5.82 -10.98
N PRO A 24 -9.02 -6.35 -11.28
CA PRO A 24 -9.62 -6.21 -12.61
C PRO A 24 -9.97 -4.75 -12.95
N ASN A 25 -10.21 -3.92 -11.93
CA ASN A 25 -10.31 -2.48 -12.05
C ASN A 25 -9.49 -1.85 -10.93
N PRO A 26 -8.67 -0.82 -11.21
CA PRO A 26 -7.90 -0.14 -10.18
C PRO A 26 -8.83 0.55 -9.17
N PRO A 27 -8.40 0.70 -7.91
CA PRO A 27 -9.13 1.50 -6.93
C PRO A 27 -9.23 2.95 -7.41
N LEU A 28 -10.34 3.61 -7.07
CA LEU A 28 -10.49 5.04 -7.35
C LEU A 28 -9.45 5.82 -6.56
N PRO A 29 -8.92 6.92 -7.13
CA PRO A 29 -7.95 7.74 -6.43
C PRO A 29 -8.57 8.37 -5.18
N PRO A 30 -7.78 8.59 -4.12
CA PRO A 30 -8.25 9.30 -2.94
C PRO A 30 -8.67 10.73 -3.32
N LEU A 31 -9.80 11.17 -2.77
CA LEU A 31 -10.38 12.49 -3.04
C LEU A 31 -10.02 13.47 -1.93
N GLY A 32 -9.79 14.72 -2.33
CA GLY A 32 -9.60 15.83 -1.43
C GLY A 32 -10.93 16.35 -0.87
N PRO A 33 -10.87 17.35 0.04
CA PRO A 33 -12.07 18.01 0.58
C PRO A 33 -12.96 18.68 -0.48
N ASP A 34 -12.40 18.98 -1.65
CA ASP A 34 -13.08 19.56 -2.81
C ASP A 34 -13.75 18.52 -3.73
N GLY A 35 -13.57 17.22 -3.44
CA GLY A 35 -14.09 16.11 -4.24
C GLY A 35 -13.24 15.75 -5.46
N ASN A 36 -12.08 16.38 -5.65
CA ASN A 36 -11.17 16.06 -6.75
C ASN A 36 -10.07 15.08 -6.30
N PRO A 37 -9.50 14.28 -7.22
CA PRO A 37 -8.34 13.44 -6.92
C PRO A 37 -7.18 14.27 -6.35
N ILE A 38 -6.63 13.81 -5.23
CA ILE A 38 -5.46 14.47 -4.63
C ILE A 38 -4.20 14.20 -5.45
N ARG A 39 -3.26 15.14 -5.39
CA ARG A 39 -1.91 14.92 -5.90
C ARG A 39 -0.99 14.39 -4.79
N PRO A 40 0.08 13.64 -5.11
CA PRO A 40 0.99 13.09 -4.11
C PRO A 40 1.61 14.16 -3.21
N GLU A 41 1.86 15.36 -3.74
CA GLU A 41 2.45 16.47 -2.97
C GLU A 41 1.51 16.99 -1.87
N MET A 42 0.20 16.71 -1.96
CA MET A 42 -0.78 17.06 -0.92
C MET A 42 -0.67 16.16 0.31
N LEU A 43 -0.02 14.99 0.18
CA LEU A 43 0.22 14.04 1.28
C LEU A 43 1.54 14.32 2.02
N ALA A 44 2.47 15.05 1.40
CA ALA A 44 3.79 15.36 1.93
C ALA A 44 3.80 16.08 3.31
N PRO A 45 2.78 16.87 3.70
CA PRO A 45 2.74 17.45 5.05
C PRO A 45 2.56 16.43 6.18
N VAL A 46 2.02 15.23 5.86
CA VAL A 46 1.64 14.20 6.85
C VAL A 46 2.52 12.95 6.71
N PHE A 47 2.85 12.59 5.48
CA PHE A 47 3.55 11.34 5.17
C PHE A 47 4.97 11.58 4.65
N PRO A 48 5.94 10.76 5.08
CA PRO A 48 7.24 10.65 4.43
C PRO A 48 7.15 10.32 2.93
N MET A 49 8.08 10.85 2.13
CA MET A 49 8.08 10.67 0.68
C MET A 49 8.07 9.20 0.24
N ASN A 50 8.81 8.34 0.93
CA ASN A 50 8.87 6.91 0.60
C ASN A 50 7.53 6.18 0.78
N LEU A 51 6.65 6.63 1.70
CA LEU A 51 5.31 6.07 1.83
C LEU A 51 4.39 6.57 0.72
N ILE A 52 4.55 7.83 0.32
CA ILE A 52 3.80 8.42 -0.79
C ILE A 52 4.17 7.72 -2.10
N GLU A 53 5.46 7.47 -2.33
CA GLU A 53 5.96 6.73 -3.49
C GLU A 53 5.40 5.30 -3.55
N GLN A 54 5.28 4.62 -2.41
CA GLN A 54 4.68 3.29 -2.35
C GLN A 54 3.19 3.31 -2.71
N GLU A 55 2.43 4.29 -2.21
CA GLU A 55 0.99 4.41 -2.50
C GLU A 55 0.72 4.65 -3.98
N VAL A 56 1.60 5.38 -4.67
CA VAL A 56 1.47 5.65 -6.11
C VAL A 56 2.17 4.62 -7.00
N SER A 57 2.87 3.64 -6.41
CA SER A 57 3.49 2.55 -7.17
C SER A 57 2.43 1.53 -7.59
N THR A 58 2.16 1.48 -8.90
CA THR A 58 1.30 0.47 -9.54
C THR A 58 2.14 -0.63 -10.17
#